data_AF-A0A7X4KH54-F1
#
_entry.id   AF-A0A7X4KH54-F1
#
_cell.length_a   1.000
_cell.length_b   1.000
_cell.length_c   1.000
_cell.angle_alpha   90.00
_cell.angle_beta   90.00
_cell.angle_gamma   90.00
#
_symmetry.space_group_name_H-M   'P 1'
#
loop_
_entity.id
_entity.type
_entity.pdbx_description
1 polymer ?
#
loop_
_entity_poly.entity_id
_entity_poly.type
_entity_poly.pdbx_seq_one_letter_code
_entity_poly.pdbx_strand_id
1 'polypeptide(L)'
;MSATSTTSSAPATGSTADELFAAAFSQPRDPRSAAYKQGVLAALKFRIDGRRIPKLYDPATAEDDAYYAGQAEGHAIWRRAQAESAGAA
;
A
#
# COMPACT_ATOMS: atom_id res chain seq x y z
N MET A 1 -0.70 35.34 -5.59
CA MET A 1 0.33 34.42 -6.12
C MET A 1 -0.21 33.02 -5.97
N SER A 2 -0.82 32.49 -7.03
CA SER A 2 -1.54 31.21 -7.02
C SER A 2 -0.56 30.07 -7.30
N ALA A 3 -0.42 29.12 -6.37
CA ALA A 3 0.26 27.86 -6.63
C ALA A 3 -0.79 26.84 -7.09
N THR A 4 -0.74 26.50 -8.37
CA THR A 4 -1.45 25.37 -8.97
C THR A 4 -0.86 24.08 -8.43
N SER A 5 -1.62 23.37 -7.59
CA SER A 5 -1.29 21.99 -7.20
C SER A 5 -1.55 21.07 -8.38
N THR A 6 -0.48 20.63 -9.03
CA THR A 6 -0.52 19.64 -10.11
C THR A 6 -1.08 18.32 -9.57
N THR A 7 -2.27 17.95 -10.05
CA THR A 7 -2.83 16.60 -9.94
C THR A 7 -1.90 15.64 -10.67
N SER A 8 -1.07 14.88 -9.93
CA SER A 8 -0.33 13.76 -10.50
C SER A 8 -1.31 12.59 -10.65
N SER A 9 -1.87 12.43 -11.85
CA SER A 9 -2.76 11.33 -12.22
C SER A 9 -2.05 10.43 -13.21
N ALA A 10 -1.69 9.23 -12.75
CA ALA A 10 -1.76 7.96 -13.49
C ALA A 10 -1.18 6.82 -12.63
N PRO A 11 -1.93 5.74 -12.32
CA PRO A 11 -1.32 4.45 -12.08
C PRO A 11 -1.10 3.78 -13.43
N ALA A 12 0.17 3.77 -13.87
CA ALA A 12 0.59 3.00 -15.02
C ALA A 12 0.41 1.51 -14.71
N THR A 13 -0.12 0.77 -15.68
CA THR A 13 -0.24 -0.69 -15.74
C THR A 13 1.16 -1.32 -15.60
N GLY A 14 1.72 -1.35 -14.39
CA GLY A 14 3.14 -1.66 -14.16
C GLY A 14 3.76 -1.13 -12.86
N SER A 15 2.99 -0.51 -11.95
CA SER A 15 3.56 -0.01 -10.69
C SER A 15 4.13 -1.13 -9.81
N THR A 16 5.33 -0.89 -9.26
CA THR A 16 5.97 -1.83 -8.32
C THR A 16 5.34 -1.75 -6.93
N ALA A 17 5.58 -2.77 -6.09
CA ALA A 17 5.08 -2.77 -4.71
C ALA A 17 5.63 -1.58 -3.89
N ASP A 18 6.90 -1.22 -4.10
CA ASP A 18 7.52 -0.10 -3.40
C ASP A 18 6.98 1.25 -3.89
N GLU A 19 6.60 1.37 -5.18
CA GLU A 19 5.93 2.58 -5.72
C GLU A 19 4.53 2.76 -5.16
N LEU A 20 3.69 1.71 -5.15
CA LEU A 20 2.36 1.81 -4.56
C LEU A 20 2.43 2.09 -3.05
N PHE A 21 3.43 1.53 -2.38
CA PHE A 21 3.70 1.83 -0.97
C PHE A 21 4.12 3.30 -0.80
N ALA A 22 5.08 3.80 -1.58
CA ALA A 22 5.50 5.20 -1.50
C ALA A 22 4.33 6.14 -1.78
N ALA A 23 3.52 5.87 -2.81
CA ALA A 23 2.34 6.66 -3.15
C ALA A 23 1.37 6.72 -1.96
N ALA A 24 1.04 5.59 -1.34
CA ALA A 24 0.10 5.52 -0.22
C ALA A 24 0.58 6.23 1.06
N PHE A 25 1.90 6.44 1.22
CA PHE A 25 2.49 7.00 2.44
C PHE A 25 3.21 8.35 2.21
N SER A 26 3.22 8.87 0.99
CA SER A 26 3.78 10.18 0.64
C SER A 26 2.88 11.36 1.04
N GLN A 27 1.60 11.11 1.27
CA GLN A 27 0.61 12.10 1.69
C GLN A 27 0.61 12.24 3.24
N PRO A 28 0.47 13.45 3.80
CA PRO A 28 0.25 13.64 5.22
C PRO A 28 -0.98 12.84 5.69
N ARG A 29 -0.76 11.96 6.67
CA ARG A 29 -1.77 11.08 7.25
C ARG A 29 -1.42 10.80 8.70
N ASP A 30 -2.37 10.27 9.46
CA ASP A 30 -2.09 9.87 10.84
C ASP A 30 -0.88 8.93 10.90
N PRO A 31 0.07 9.17 11.84
CA PRO A 31 1.23 8.30 12.00
C PRO A 31 0.78 6.84 12.13
N ARG A 32 1.30 5.98 11.24
CA ARG A 32 1.08 4.53 11.30
C ARG A 32 2.33 3.84 11.81
N SER A 33 2.14 2.80 12.62
CA SER A 33 3.22 1.99 13.18
C SER A 33 4.06 1.32 12.09
N ALA A 34 5.29 0.92 12.45
CA ALA A 34 6.16 0.18 11.55
C ALA A 34 5.55 -1.17 11.15
N ALA A 35 4.92 -1.89 12.09
CA ALA A 35 4.24 -3.16 11.82
C ALA A 35 3.13 -3.01 10.77
N TYR A 36 2.32 -1.96 10.89
CA TYR A 36 1.29 -1.64 9.91
C TYR A 36 1.87 -1.44 8.50
N LYS A 37 2.92 -0.61 8.40
CA LYS A 37 3.64 -0.34 7.15
C LYS A 37 4.19 -1.61 6.52
N GLN A 38 4.79 -2.47 7.32
CA GLN A 38 5.32 -3.76 6.85
C GLN A 38 4.21 -4.68 6.35
N GLY A 39 3.04 -4.69 7.01
CA GLY A 39 1.87 -5.45 6.56
C GLY A 39 1.36 -5.00 5.19
N VAL A 40 1.26 -3.68 5.00
CA VAL A 40 0.89 -3.09 3.69
C VAL A 40 1.88 -3.53 2.62
N LEU A 41 3.17 -3.37 2.88
CA LEU A 41 4.20 -3.70 1.90
C LEU A 41 4.25 -5.20 1.58
N ALA A 42 4.07 -6.07 2.58
CA ALA A 42 4.03 -7.51 2.38
C ALA A 42 2.84 -7.94 1.50
N ALA A 43 1.66 -7.35 1.72
CA ALA A 43 0.50 -7.60 0.88
C ALA A 43 0.70 -7.11 -0.56
N LEU A 44 1.33 -5.95 -0.76
CA LEU A 44 1.64 -5.45 -2.11
C LEU A 44 2.64 -6.36 -2.84
N LYS A 45 3.72 -6.77 -2.16
CA LYS A 45 4.71 -7.73 -2.71
C LYS A 45 4.09 -9.08 -3.02
N PHE A 46 3.12 -9.54 -2.23
CA PHE A 46 2.36 -10.74 -2.56
C PHE A 46 1.54 -10.59 -3.83
N ARG A 47 0.83 -9.46 -3.99
CA ARG A 47 -0.06 -9.25 -5.14
C ARG A 47 0.69 -8.99 -6.44
N ILE A 48 1.83 -8.30 -6.39
CA ILE A 48 2.60 -7.89 -7.58
C ILE A 48 3.70 -8.90 -7.91
N ASP A 49 4.46 -9.34 -6.91
CA ASP A 49 5.64 -10.20 -7.12
C ASP A 49 5.36 -11.69 -6.83
N GLY A 50 4.17 -12.04 -6.33
CA GLY A 50 3.85 -13.41 -5.90
C GLY A 50 4.59 -13.86 -4.63
N ARG A 51 5.23 -12.95 -3.90
CA ARG A 51 6.02 -13.27 -2.69
C ARG A 51 5.11 -13.63 -1.53
N ARG A 52 5.34 -14.78 -0.88
CA ARG A 52 4.59 -15.18 0.31
C ARG A 52 4.68 -14.11 1.41
N ILE A 53 3.58 -13.86 2.10
CA ILE A 53 3.53 -12.96 3.25
C ILE A 53 4.16 -13.67 4.44
N PRO A 54 5.27 -13.15 5.02
CA PRO A 54 5.88 -13.76 6.19
C PRO A 54 5.06 -13.46 7.44
N LYS A 55 5.12 -14.37 8.41
CA LYS A 55 4.65 -14.12 9.78
C LYS A 55 5.81 -13.49 10.56
N LEU A 56 5.71 -12.20 10.86
CA LEU A 56 6.79 -11.42 11.47
C LEU A 56 6.63 -11.22 12.98
N TYR A 57 5.40 -11.38 13.49
CA TYR A 57 5.03 -11.04 14.86
C TYR A 57 4.42 -12.25 15.56
N ASP A 58 4.55 -12.25 16.89
CA ASP A 58 3.93 -13.27 17.73
C ASP A 58 2.41 -13.08 17.75
N PRO A 59 1.62 -14.16 17.69
CA PRO A 59 0.17 -14.08 17.73
C PRO A 59 -0.35 -13.31 18.95
N ALA A 60 -1.46 -12.60 18.75
CA ALA A 60 -2.16 -11.84 19.80
C ALA A 60 -1.30 -10.72 20.43
N THR A 61 -0.37 -10.16 19.67
CA THR A 61 0.33 -8.90 20.00
C THR A 61 -0.26 -7.74 19.20
N ALA A 62 -0.10 -6.52 19.71
CA ALA A 62 -0.57 -5.32 19.03
C ALA A 62 0.12 -5.13 17.66
N GLU A 63 1.36 -5.56 17.54
CA GLU A 63 2.13 -5.55 16.30
C GLU A 63 1.58 -6.56 15.28
N ASP A 64 1.20 -7.76 15.71
CA ASP A 64 0.56 -8.76 14.85
C ASP A 64 -0.78 -8.25 14.32
N ASP A 65 -1.62 -7.69 15.21
CA ASP A 65 -2.88 -7.06 14.82
C ASP A 65 -2.66 -5.91 13.84
N ALA A 66 -1.68 -5.03 14.10
CA ALA A 66 -1.32 -3.94 13.21
C ALA A 66 -0.81 -4.45 11.85
N TYR A 67 -0.03 -5.53 11.84
CA TYR A 67 0.48 -6.16 10.63
C TYR A 67 -0.65 -6.76 9.78
N TYR A 68 -1.62 -7.43 10.39
CA TYR A 68 -2.83 -7.93 9.71
C TYR A 68 -3.71 -6.78 9.18
N ALA A 69 -3.89 -5.72 9.97
CA ALA A 69 -4.60 -4.52 9.51
C ALA A 69 -3.89 -3.87 8.31
N GLY A 70 -2.55 -3.81 8.34
CA GLY A 70 -1.73 -3.34 7.22
C GLY A 70 -1.91 -4.19 5.97
N GLN A 71 -1.93 -5.52 6.09
CA GLN A 71 -2.18 -6.42 4.95
C GLN A 71 -3.54 -6.14 4.29
N ALA A 72 -4.58 -5.90 5.09
CA ALA A 72 -5.91 -5.55 4.57
C ALA A 72 -5.90 -4.24 3.77
N GLU A 73 -5.23 -3.18 4.27
CA GLU A 73 -5.05 -1.92 3.52
C GLU A 73 -4.23 -2.15 2.24
N GLY A 74 -3.14 -2.91 2.29
CA GLY A 74 -2.32 -3.21 1.10
C GLY A 74 -3.10 -3.91 0.00
N HIS A 75 -3.99 -4.86 0.34
CA HIS A 75 -4.90 -5.47 -0.62
C HIS A 75 -5.92 -4.47 -1.20
N ALA A 76 -6.42 -3.55 -0.38
CA ALA A 76 -7.33 -2.51 -0.85
C ALA A 76 -6.65 -1.51 -1.81
N ILE A 77 -5.41 -1.10 -1.50
CA ILE A 77 -4.57 -0.26 -2.36
C ILE A 77 -4.36 -0.95 -3.72
N TRP A 78 -3.96 -2.22 -3.71
CA TRP A 78 -3.77 -2.97 -4.95
C TRP A 78 -5.04 -3.01 -5.79
N ARG A 79 -6.22 -3.31 -5.19
CA ARG A 79 -7.49 -3.33 -5.93
C ARG A 79 -7.84 -1.98 -6.56
N ARG A 80 -7.62 -0.87 -5.84
CA ARG A 80 -7.85 0.48 -6.39
C ARG A 80 -6.93 0.77 -7.58
N ALA A 81 -5.64 0.48 -7.43
CA ALA A 81 -4.67 0.67 -8.52
C ALA A 81 -5.09 -0.09 -9.79
N GLN A 82 -5.52 -1.36 -9.65
CA GLN A 82 -6.01 -2.14 -10.79
C GLN A 82 -7.28 -1.55 -11.42
N ALA A 83 -8.22 -1.06 -10.60
CA ALA A 83 -9.46 -0.46 -11.07
C ALA A 83 -9.20 0.86 -11.82
N GLU A 84 -8.29 1.69 -11.32
CA GLU A 84 -7.87 2.94 -11.96
C GLU A 84 -7.18 2.69 -13.30
N SER A 85 -6.30 1.69 -13.39
CA SER A 85 -5.67 1.30 -14.66
C SER A 85 -6.66 0.71 -15.67
N ALA A 86 -7.74 0.05 -15.21
CA ALA A 86 -8.76 -0.52 -16.08
C ALA A 86 -9.81 0.51 -16.57
N GLY A 87 -10.10 1.54 -15.76
CA GLY A 87 -11.02 2.62 -16.13
C GLY A 87 -10.40 3.74 -16.98
N ALA A 88 -9.08 3.70 -17.17
CA ALA A 88 -8.33 4.63 -18.03
C ALA A 88 -8.20 4.14 -19.50
N ALA A 89 -8.88 3.05 -19.87
CA ALA A 89 -8.88 2.43 -21.20
C ALA A 89 -10.17 2.74 -21.97
#